data_AF-A0A1I7GQG6-F1
#
_entry.id   AF-A0A1I7GQG6-F1
#
_cell.length_a   1.000
_cell.length_b   1.000
_cell.length_c   1.000
_cell.angle_alpha   90.00
_cell.angle_beta   90.00
_cell.angle_gamma   90.00
#
_symmetry.space_group_name_H-M   'P 1'
#
loop_
_entity.id
_entity.type
_entity.pdbx_description
1 polymer ?
#
loop_
_entity_poly.entity_id
_entity_poly.type
_entity_poly.pdbx_seq_one_letter_code
_entity_poly.pdbx_strand_id
1 'polypeptide(L)'
;MSPISILIVVPTTGGPVVVRSLKARPGLPASAAFAAGDYRPLPWSGDYARLAAGGGPLSRLAEAGPYELRLSGSFDAGRSWEVPVCLAHGLVAQGHTLTSEPEAADLVLWATGAVDLDLAVLPGDYALLDKIARSRALLDAAERAELAVLLPGGPERAEAERAFRALGRTRPPVFLPGTDVPGALAALARPAPVPAVRRLPLLPLALAAVSIAATFVAGFALLRAHTAADRPVVADATSAAVAPHPDTAPAPEPVSPVVVEELAAPAGSSCRRVAFGADPPARRPVPLESPDRLRPSRLAPELCGLAFRPAAPGGRVAVGPELAAAALPPTRLTDGAEAYFLRENGRRNLVYAVQVVRDQVGPSGSTIPGHVVDNQGATSVRNPGGRITHALVP
;
A
#
# COMPACT_ATOMS: atom_id res chain seq x y z
N MET A 1 -7.87 35.14 3.65
CA MET A 1 -6.71 34.77 4.48
C MET A 1 -5.49 35.42 3.89
N SER A 2 -4.50 35.79 4.71
CA SER A 2 -3.21 36.23 4.17
C SER A 2 -2.50 35.04 3.52
N PRO A 3 -1.80 35.24 2.40
CA PRO A 3 -0.97 34.18 1.82
C PRO A 3 0.09 33.75 2.83
N ILE A 4 0.35 32.45 2.90
CA ILE A 4 1.31 31.83 3.80
C ILE A 4 2.20 30.87 3.00
N SER A 5 3.37 30.56 3.56
CA SER A 5 4.35 29.62 3.03
C SER A 5 4.05 28.20 3.52
N ILE A 6 3.78 27.28 2.59
CA ILE A 6 3.33 25.92 2.89
C ILE A 6 4.35 24.88 2.43
N LEU A 7 4.78 24.01 3.35
CA LEU A 7 5.53 22.80 3.04
C LEU A 7 4.56 21.64 2.80
N ILE A 8 4.42 21.21 1.54
CA ILE A 8 3.59 20.05 1.19
C ILE A 8 4.44 18.79 1.21
N VAL A 9 4.13 17.88 2.13
CA VAL A 9 4.81 16.59 2.27
C VAL A 9 4.00 15.51 1.56
N VAL A 10 4.65 14.86 0.60
CA VAL A 10 4.21 13.63 -0.07
C VAL A 10 4.93 12.46 0.60
N PRO A 11 4.33 11.79 1.60
CA PRO A 11 4.99 10.71 2.29
C PRO A 11 5.06 9.48 1.39
N THR A 12 6.27 8.92 1.27
CA THR A 12 6.50 7.66 0.57
C THR A 12 7.16 6.65 1.50
N THR A 13 7.08 5.39 1.14
CA THR A 13 7.78 4.31 1.85
C THR A 13 9.30 4.33 1.63
N GLY A 14 9.80 5.14 0.67
CA GLY A 14 11.22 5.44 0.49
C GLY A 14 11.71 6.65 1.30
N GLY A 15 10.80 7.35 2.01
CA GLY A 15 11.05 8.63 2.65
C GLY A 15 10.10 9.73 2.15
N PRO A 16 9.88 10.80 2.92
CA PRO A 16 9.04 11.90 2.47
C PRO A 16 9.68 12.63 1.28
N VAL A 17 8.84 12.98 0.31
CA VAL A 17 9.18 13.87 -0.79
C VAL A 17 8.39 15.17 -0.61
N VAL A 18 8.98 16.31 -0.97
CA VAL A 18 8.37 17.63 -0.81
C VAL A 18 7.98 18.20 -2.17
N VAL A 19 6.81 18.83 -2.26
CA VAL A 19 6.46 19.64 -3.43
C VAL A 19 7.25 20.95 -3.37
N ARG A 20 8.23 21.10 -4.26
CA ARG A 20 9.10 22.28 -4.32
C ARG A 20 8.45 23.44 -5.06
N SER A 21 7.76 23.13 -6.16
CA SER A 21 6.97 24.13 -6.87
C SER A 21 5.86 23.50 -7.70
N LEU A 22 4.82 24.28 -7.91
CA LEU A 22 3.70 23.96 -8.77
C LEU A 22 3.38 25.22 -9.57
N LYS A 23 3.52 25.16 -10.89
CA LYS A 23 3.38 26.34 -11.76
C LYS A 23 2.60 25.99 -13.02
N ALA A 24 1.70 26.87 -13.43
CA ALA A 24 1.11 26.80 -14.76
C ALA A 24 2.23 26.94 -15.80
N ARG A 25 2.20 26.08 -16.83
CA ARG A 25 3.22 26.02 -17.87
C ARG A 25 2.55 25.77 -19.23
N PRO A 26 1.90 26.80 -19.83
CA PRO A 26 1.14 26.63 -21.07
C PRO A 26 1.92 26.07 -22.26
N GLY A 27 3.26 26.18 -22.24
CA GLY A 27 4.14 25.59 -23.27
C GLY A 27 4.38 24.07 -23.12
N LEU A 28 3.89 23.41 -22.07
CA LEU A 28 3.94 21.95 -21.96
C LEU A 28 2.78 21.31 -22.73
N PRO A 29 3.00 20.17 -23.41
CA PRO A 29 1.92 19.45 -24.09
C PRO A 29 0.87 18.89 -23.11
N ALA A 30 1.27 18.59 -21.88
CA ALA A 30 0.41 18.15 -20.80
C ALA A 30 1.08 18.44 -19.43
N SER A 31 0.30 18.43 -18.35
CA SER A 31 0.87 18.52 -17.00
C SER A 31 1.84 17.38 -16.73
N ALA A 32 2.97 17.68 -16.11
CA ALA A 32 4.01 16.69 -15.85
C ALA A 32 4.69 16.97 -14.51
N ALA A 33 5.18 15.89 -13.89
CA ALA A 33 5.89 15.94 -12.63
C ALA A 33 7.36 15.58 -12.83
N PHE A 34 8.25 16.27 -12.13
CA PHE A 34 9.69 16.11 -12.28
C PHE A 34 10.37 16.07 -10.92
N ALA A 35 11.39 15.24 -10.78
CA ALA A 35 12.32 15.35 -9.65
C ALA A 35 13.17 16.62 -9.78
N ALA A 36 13.67 17.10 -8.64
CA ALA A 36 14.61 18.21 -8.60
C ALA A 36 15.89 17.85 -9.37
N GLY A 37 16.31 18.74 -10.28
CA GLY A 37 17.51 18.52 -11.10
C GLY A 37 17.34 17.56 -12.28
N ASP A 38 16.15 16.97 -12.49
CA ASP A 38 15.85 16.13 -13.66
C ASP A 38 14.81 16.81 -14.57
N TYR A 39 14.97 16.68 -15.88
CA TYR A 39 14.03 17.20 -16.88
C TYR A 39 13.11 16.11 -17.44
N ARG A 40 13.36 14.83 -17.12
CA ARG A 40 12.53 13.71 -17.56
C ARG A 40 11.30 13.60 -16.65
N PRO A 41 10.09 13.45 -17.22
CA PRO A 41 8.90 13.24 -16.41
C PRO A 41 9.01 12.00 -15.52
N LEU A 42 8.50 12.09 -14.30
CA LEU A 42 8.36 10.95 -13.40
C LEU A 42 7.41 9.90 -13.99
N PRO A 43 7.56 8.60 -13.67
CA PRO A 43 6.75 7.53 -14.27
C PRO A 43 5.22 7.72 -14.17
N TRP A 44 4.75 8.36 -13.11
CA TRP A 44 3.32 8.64 -12.87
C TRP A 44 2.83 9.97 -13.48
N SER A 45 3.69 10.70 -14.22
CA SER A 45 3.32 11.98 -14.84
C SER A 45 2.12 11.88 -15.77
N GLY A 46 1.94 10.73 -16.45
CA GLY A 46 0.77 10.52 -17.29
C GLY A 46 -0.54 10.47 -16.52
N ASP A 47 -0.52 10.00 -15.26
CA ASP A 47 -1.69 9.96 -14.38
C ASP A 47 -1.99 11.37 -13.86
N TYR A 48 -0.94 12.10 -13.48
CA TYR A 48 -1.05 13.51 -13.13
C TYR A 48 -1.58 14.37 -14.29
N ALA A 49 -1.14 14.12 -15.52
CA ALA A 49 -1.66 14.79 -16.71
C ALA A 49 -3.18 14.63 -16.84
N ARG A 50 -3.71 13.42 -16.61
CA ARG A 50 -5.16 13.16 -16.67
C ARG A 50 -5.91 13.83 -15.52
N LEU A 51 -5.32 13.85 -14.34
CA LEU A 51 -5.89 14.50 -13.17
C LEU A 51 -6.03 16.02 -13.36
N ALA A 52 -5.02 16.64 -14.01
CA ALA A 52 -4.92 18.08 -14.26
C ALA A 52 -5.43 18.55 -15.63
N ALA A 53 -5.90 17.64 -16.48
CA ALA A 53 -6.40 17.99 -17.82
C ALA A 53 -7.61 18.94 -17.76
N GLY A 54 -7.87 19.65 -18.86
CA GLY A 54 -9.12 20.41 -19.00
C GLY A 54 -10.34 19.49 -18.85
N GLY A 55 -11.21 19.79 -17.89
CA GLY A 55 -12.35 18.93 -17.51
C GLY A 55 -12.00 17.71 -16.65
N GLY A 56 -10.72 17.53 -16.29
CA GLY A 56 -10.28 16.53 -15.31
C GLY A 56 -10.63 16.94 -13.87
N PRO A 57 -10.45 16.05 -12.89
CA PRO A 57 -10.90 16.30 -11.51
C PRO A 57 -10.37 17.61 -10.90
N LEU A 58 -9.13 18.01 -11.21
CA LEU A 58 -8.54 19.25 -10.67
C LEU A 58 -9.13 20.54 -11.23
N SER A 59 -9.86 20.51 -12.35
CA SER A 59 -10.46 21.72 -12.90
C SER A 59 -11.54 22.32 -11.98
N ARG A 60 -11.96 21.59 -10.94
CA ARG A 60 -12.84 22.07 -9.87
C ARG A 60 -12.11 22.86 -8.78
N LEU A 61 -10.79 22.76 -8.71
CA LEU A 61 -9.95 23.33 -7.64
C LEU A 61 -9.02 24.44 -8.13
N ALA A 62 -8.54 24.34 -9.37
CA ALA A 62 -7.58 25.25 -9.96
C ALA A 62 -7.94 25.55 -11.42
N GLU A 63 -7.30 26.56 -11.99
CA GLU A 63 -7.44 26.88 -13.40
C GLU A 63 -7.07 25.67 -14.28
N ALA A 64 -7.73 25.53 -15.42
CA ALA A 64 -7.40 24.47 -16.35
C ALA A 64 -6.11 24.81 -17.11
N GLY A 65 -5.21 23.85 -17.25
CA GLY A 65 -4.04 24.00 -18.10
C GLY A 65 -2.92 23.02 -17.78
N PRO A 66 -1.86 23.00 -18.60
CA PRO A 66 -0.67 22.23 -18.29
C PRO A 66 0.07 22.83 -17.09
N TYR A 67 0.44 21.98 -16.14
CA TYR A 67 1.21 22.34 -14.95
C TYR A 67 2.55 21.62 -14.88
N GLU A 68 3.57 22.34 -14.46
CA GLU A 68 4.85 21.77 -14.03
C GLU A 68 4.81 21.57 -12.52
N LEU A 69 4.93 20.32 -12.08
CA LEU A 69 5.06 19.93 -10.67
C LEU A 69 6.51 19.50 -10.40
N ARG A 70 7.19 20.16 -9.46
CA ARG A 70 8.57 19.84 -9.06
C ARG A 70 8.59 19.24 -7.67
N LEU A 71 9.23 18.09 -7.54
CA LEU A 71 9.40 17.36 -6.29
C LEU A 71 10.86 17.33 -5.83
N SER A 72 11.10 17.15 -4.53
CA SER A 72 12.47 17.03 -4.00
C SER A 72 13.18 15.73 -4.39
N GLY A 73 12.44 14.71 -4.83
CA GLY A 73 12.97 13.42 -5.27
C GLY A 73 11.98 12.68 -6.15
N SER A 74 12.38 11.49 -6.60
CA SER A 74 11.55 10.58 -7.39
C SER A 74 10.93 9.47 -6.53
N PHE A 75 9.82 8.93 -7.01
CA PHE A 75 9.25 7.65 -6.56
C PHE A 75 8.41 7.06 -7.71
N ASP A 76 8.33 5.74 -7.75
CA ASP A 76 7.96 5.04 -9.00
C ASP A 76 6.60 4.32 -8.96
N ALA A 77 5.94 4.27 -7.79
CA ALA A 77 4.71 3.47 -7.64
C ALA A 77 3.72 4.06 -6.64
N GLY A 78 2.47 3.63 -6.81
CA GLY A 78 1.34 3.96 -5.95
C GLY A 78 0.60 5.23 -6.36
N ARG A 79 -0.63 5.34 -5.86
CA ARG A 79 -1.53 6.49 -6.08
C ARG A 79 -1.58 7.41 -4.87
N SER A 80 -0.75 7.15 -3.84
CA SER A 80 -0.81 7.86 -2.56
C SER A 80 -0.32 9.31 -2.60
N TRP A 81 0.13 9.77 -3.77
CA TRP A 81 0.55 11.14 -4.07
C TRP A 81 -0.62 12.03 -4.54
N GLU A 82 -1.74 11.44 -4.98
CA GLU A 82 -2.82 12.20 -5.61
C GLU A 82 -3.42 13.22 -4.64
N VAL A 83 -3.72 12.82 -3.39
CA VAL A 83 -4.26 13.73 -2.37
C VAL A 83 -3.35 14.93 -2.07
N PRO A 84 -2.06 14.78 -1.70
CA PRO A 84 -1.21 15.94 -1.41
C PRO A 84 -1.02 16.83 -2.65
N VAL A 85 -1.01 16.28 -3.87
CA VAL A 85 -0.94 17.07 -5.10
C VAL A 85 -2.24 17.86 -5.34
N CYS A 86 -3.41 17.24 -5.16
CA CYS A 86 -4.69 17.95 -5.27
C CYS A 86 -4.81 19.10 -4.26
N LEU A 87 -4.36 18.87 -3.02
CA LEU A 87 -4.32 19.92 -1.99
C LEU A 87 -3.36 21.04 -2.38
N ALA A 88 -2.18 20.72 -2.92
CA ALA A 88 -1.23 21.73 -3.39
C ALA A 88 -1.84 22.63 -4.49
N HIS A 89 -2.58 22.04 -5.44
CA HIS A 89 -3.31 22.79 -6.47
C HIS A 89 -4.32 23.75 -5.86
N GLY A 90 -5.20 23.26 -4.97
CA GLY A 90 -6.21 24.09 -4.33
C GLY A 90 -5.61 25.22 -3.50
N LEU A 91 -4.52 24.96 -2.76
CA LEU A 91 -3.84 25.97 -1.94
C LEU A 91 -3.14 27.03 -2.80
N VAL A 92 -2.48 26.65 -3.89
CA VAL A 92 -1.89 27.61 -4.83
C VAL A 92 -2.96 28.45 -5.52
N ALA A 93 -4.10 27.84 -5.90
CA ALA A 93 -5.24 28.57 -6.47
C ALA A 93 -5.85 29.58 -5.48
N GLN A 94 -5.75 29.31 -4.17
CA GLN A 94 -6.15 30.24 -3.10
C GLN A 94 -5.09 31.34 -2.82
N GLY A 95 -3.97 31.36 -3.54
CA GLY A 95 -2.92 32.36 -3.43
C GLY A 95 -1.82 32.05 -2.42
N HIS A 96 -1.78 30.84 -1.85
CA HIS A 96 -0.69 30.41 -0.98
C HIS A 96 0.58 30.10 -1.77
N THR A 97 1.74 30.23 -1.13
CA THR A 97 3.04 29.90 -1.72
C THR A 97 3.55 28.57 -1.20
N LEU A 98 4.26 27.83 -2.06
CA LEU A 98 4.91 26.58 -1.66
C LEU A 98 6.37 26.84 -1.30
N THR A 99 6.87 26.20 -0.25
CA THR A 99 8.28 26.21 0.14
C THR A 99 8.87 24.80 0.15
N SER A 100 10.16 24.68 -0.18
CA SER A 100 10.93 23.45 0.06
C SER A 100 11.70 23.46 1.38
N GLU A 101 11.79 24.61 2.04
CA GLU A 101 12.58 24.79 3.27
C GLU A 101 11.69 24.59 4.50
N PRO A 102 11.91 23.52 5.31
CA PRO A 102 11.04 23.19 6.44
C PRO A 102 10.95 24.31 7.49
N GLU A 103 12.04 25.01 7.72
CA GLU A 103 12.17 26.10 8.69
C GLU A 103 11.50 27.41 8.24
N ALA A 104 11.22 27.57 6.95
CA ALA A 104 10.53 28.72 6.37
C ALA A 104 9.03 28.49 6.17
N ALA A 105 8.49 27.35 6.63
CA ALA A 105 7.10 27.01 6.50
C ALA A 105 6.28 27.63 7.64
N ASP A 106 5.16 28.27 7.30
CA ASP A 106 4.13 28.64 8.27
C ASP A 106 3.24 27.41 8.59
N LEU A 107 3.02 26.57 7.58
CA LEU A 107 2.22 25.35 7.64
C LEU A 107 2.95 24.18 6.98
N VAL A 108 2.98 23.04 7.66
CA VAL A 108 3.30 21.74 7.08
C VAL A 108 1.99 21.00 6.80
N LEU A 109 1.78 20.64 5.54
CA LEU A 109 0.70 19.75 5.14
C LEU A 109 1.27 18.35 4.91
N TRP A 110 0.95 17.42 5.81
CA TRP A 110 1.26 16.01 5.62
C TRP A 110 0.00 15.28 5.17
N ALA A 111 -0.02 14.80 3.93
CA ALA A 111 -1.20 14.15 3.39
C ALA A 111 -0.83 12.96 2.51
N THR A 112 -1.65 11.92 2.53
CA THR A 112 -1.48 10.76 1.66
C THR A 112 -2.85 10.27 1.21
N GLY A 113 -2.90 9.58 0.08
CA GLY A 113 -4.14 8.97 -0.41
C GLY A 113 -4.27 9.03 -1.92
N ALA A 114 -5.13 8.18 -2.45
CA ALA A 114 -5.65 8.23 -3.81
C ALA A 114 -7.01 8.92 -3.83
N VAL A 115 -7.41 9.44 -4.99
CA VAL A 115 -8.72 10.07 -5.20
C VAL A 115 -9.51 9.40 -6.32
N ASP A 116 -10.83 9.55 -6.32
CA ASP A 116 -11.65 9.26 -7.48
C ASP A 116 -11.89 10.50 -8.36
N LEU A 117 -12.81 10.38 -9.32
CA LEU A 117 -13.17 11.47 -10.22
C LEU A 117 -13.82 12.65 -9.51
N ASP A 118 -14.41 12.45 -8.33
CA ASP A 118 -15.08 13.46 -7.52
C ASP A 118 -14.16 14.06 -6.44
N LEU A 119 -12.88 13.70 -6.49
CA LEU A 119 -11.88 14.06 -5.50
C LEU A 119 -12.21 13.52 -4.10
N ALA A 120 -13.02 12.46 -4.02
CA ALA A 120 -13.22 11.71 -2.79
C ALA A 120 -11.94 10.90 -2.49
N VAL A 121 -11.52 10.92 -1.23
CA VAL A 121 -10.32 10.21 -0.78
C VAL A 121 -10.66 8.74 -0.62
N LEU A 122 -9.95 7.89 -1.36
CA LEU A 122 -10.20 6.46 -1.36
C LEU A 122 -9.62 5.80 -0.09
N PRO A 123 -10.40 4.98 0.63
CA PRO A 123 -9.87 4.22 1.76
C PRO A 123 -8.89 3.15 1.28
N GLY A 124 -7.95 2.76 2.13
CA GLY A 124 -6.97 1.74 1.78
C GLY A 124 -5.87 1.56 2.82
N ASP A 125 -5.03 0.56 2.59
CA ASP A 125 -3.78 0.39 3.31
C ASP A 125 -2.70 1.26 2.65
N TYR A 126 -2.31 2.32 3.35
CA TYR A 126 -1.34 3.30 2.87
C TYR A 126 0.00 3.23 3.60
N ALA A 127 0.22 2.22 4.47
CA ALA A 127 1.38 2.11 5.34
C ALA A 127 1.66 3.42 6.11
N LEU A 128 0.62 3.94 6.78
CA LEU A 128 0.64 5.24 7.45
C LEU A 128 1.73 5.28 8.53
N LEU A 129 1.88 4.22 9.32
CA LEU A 129 2.85 4.19 10.43
C LEU A 129 4.30 4.22 9.93
N ASP A 130 4.61 3.48 8.86
CA ASP A 130 5.94 3.50 8.22
C ASP A 130 6.23 4.88 7.63
N LYS A 131 5.26 5.47 6.94
CA LYS A 131 5.36 6.83 6.39
C LYS A 131 5.57 7.89 7.48
N ILE A 132 4.89 7.79 8.61
CA ILE A 132 5.08 8.68 9.76
C ILE A 132 6.50 8.55 10.31
N ALA A 133 6.95 7.30 10.56
CA ALA A 133 8.28 7.04 11.09
C ALA A 133 9.37 7.63 10.19
N ARG A 134 9.25 7.47 8.87
CA ARG A 134 10.19 8.02 7.88
C ARG A 134 10.10 9.55 7.72
N SER A 135 8.98 10.15 8.10
CA SER A 135 8.79 11.60 8.02
C SER A 135 9.33 12.35 9.24
N ARG A 136 9.73 11.66 10.32
CA ARG A 136 10.11 12.29 11.61
C ARG A 136 11.14 13.41 11.45
N ALA A 137 12.28 13.12 10.83
CA ALA A 137 13.34 14.12 10.67
C ALA A 137 12.87 15.39 9.92
N LEU A 138 12.02 15.23 8.89
CA LEU A 138 11.46 16.37 8.16
C LEU A 138 10.47 17.17 9.01
N LEU A 139 9.63 16.48 9.79
CA LEU A 139 8.65 17.12 10.67
C LEU A 139 9.36 17.85 11.83
N ASP A 140 10.43 17.29 12.37
CA ASP A 140 11.25 17.90 13.42
C ASP A 140 11.93 19.18 12.91
N ALA A 141 12.47 19.15 11.68
CA ALA A 141 13.04 20.34 11.05
C ALA A 141 12.02 21.49 10.83
N ALA A 142 10.72 21.16 10.78
CA ALA A 142 9.63 22.13 10.68
C ALA A 142 8.89 22.34 12.01
N GLU A 143 9.51 22.13 13.17
CA GLU A 143 8.84 22.16 14.49
C GLU A 143 8.02 23.41 14.79
N ARG A 144 8.39 24.56 14.21
CA ARG A 144 7.75 25.86 14.43
C ARG A 144 6.47 26.05 13.62
N ALA A 145 6.34 25.33 12.51
CA ALA A 145 5.19 25.39 11.63
C ALA A 145 3.97 24.70 12.25
N GLU A 146 2.78 25.16 11.88
CA GLU A 146 1.56 24.40 12.15
C GLU A 146 1.59 23.08 11.37
N LEU A 147 0.97 22.02 11.91
CA LEU A 147 0.92 20.73 11.24
C LEU A 147 -0.53 20.36 10.93
N ALA A 148 -0.89 20.35 9.65
CA ALA A 148 -2.14 19.80 9.16
C ALA A 148 -1.91 18.41 8.58
N VAL A 149 -2.77 17.45 8.95
CA VAL A 149 -2.64 16.04 8.57
C VAL A 149 -3.92 15.55 7.92
N LEU A 150 -3.82 15.00 6.71
CA LEU A 150 -4.91 14.26 6.08
C LEU A 150 -4.57 12.76 6.03
N LEU A 151 -5.38 11.97 6.72
CA LEU A 151 -5.31 10.50 6.75
C LEU A 151 -6.51 9.90 6.03
N PRO A 152 -6.31 9.04 5.01
CA PRO A 152 -7.40 8.27 4.41
C PRO A 152 -8.07 7.34 5.44
N GLY A 153 -9.29 6.91 5.14
CA GLY A 153 -9.88 5.77 5.85
C GLY A 153 -9.05 4.50 5.62
N GLY A 154 -8.87 3.68 6.65
CA GLY A 154 -8.05 2.48 6.53
C GLY A 154 -7.68 1.84 7.86
N PRO A 155 -7.01 0.69 7.83
CA PRO A 155 -6.73 -0.11 9.03
C PRO A 155 -5.83 0.60 10.04
N GLU A 156 -4.88 1.44 9.58
CA GLU A 156 -3.91 2.11 10.45
C GLU A 156 -4.33 3.55 10.86
N ARG A 157 -5.54 3.99 10.50
CA ARG A 157 -5.92 5.41 10.68
C ARG A 157 -5.85 5.84 12.14
N ALA A 158 -6.43 5.05 13.04
CA ALA A 158 -6.52 5.41 14.45
C ALA A 158 -5.13 5.40 15.12
N GLU A 159 -4.28 4.44 14.77
CA GLU A 159 -2.89 4.35 15.22
C GLU A 159 -2.07 5.54 14.69
N ALA A 160 -2.25 5.91 13.42
CA ALA A 160 -1.59 7.04 12.81
C ALA A 160 -1.96 8.36 13.49
N GLU A 161 -3.25 8.59 13.81
CA GLU A 161 -3.68 9.76 14.59
C GLU A 161 -3.00 9.82 15.96
N ARG A 162 -2.91 8.68 16.67
CA ARG A 162 -2.18 8.60 17.94
C ARG A 162 -0.69 8.89 17.77
N ALA A 163 -0.06 8.35 16.74
CA ALA A 163 1.35 8.58 16.44
C ALA A 163 1.66 10.05 16.15
N PHE A 164 0.81 10.75 15.40
CA PHE A 164 0.94 12.19 15.16
C PHE A 164 0.80 13.01 16.44
N ARG A 165 -0.18 12.68 17.30
CA ARG A 165 -0.33 13.35 18.61
C ARG A 165 0.87 13.12 19.52
N ALA A 166 1.52 11.97 19.41
CA ALA A 166 2.70 11.61 20.19
C ALA A 166 4.02 12.23 19.67
N LEU A 167 4.00 13.05 18.61
CA LEU A 167 5.21 13.73 18.11
C LEU A 167 5.80 14.76 19.09
N GLY A 168 5.07 15.16 20.13
CA GLY A 168 5.57 16.10 21.14
C GLY A 168 5.73 17.54 20.63
N ARG A 169 5.02 17.91 19.55
CA ARG A 169 5.04 19.26 18.98
C ARG A 169 4.41 20.27 19.95
N THR A 170 4.91 21.49 19.92
CA THR A 170 4.41 22.63 20.74
C THR A 170 2.95 22.96 20.42
N ARG A 171 2.55 22.89 19.14
CA ARG A 171 1.16 22.99 18.69
C ARG A 171 0.66 21.62 18.27
N PRO A 172 -0.52 21.19 18.73
CA PRO A 172 -1.08 19.90 18.35
C PRO A 172 -1.39 19.85 16.85
N PRO A 173 -1.25 18.68 16.20
CA PRO A 173 -1.62 18.53 14.79
C PRO A 173 -3.13 18.73 14.59
N VAL A 174 -3.49 19.40 13.50
CA VAL A 174 -4.87 19.55 13.03
C VAL A 174 -5.16 18.43 12.03
N PHE A 175 -6.11 17.57 12.37
CA PHE A 175 -6.56 16.51 11.46
C PHE A 175 -7.64 17.04 10.53
N LEU A 176 -7.37 16.98 9.23
CA LEU A 176 -8.29 17.40 8.18
C LEU A 176 -9.35 16.30 7.93
N PRO A 177 -10.55 16.67 7.45
CA PRO A 177 -11.51 15.72 6.91
C PRO A 177 -10.84 14.80 5.88
N GLY A 178 -10.93 13.49 6.10
CA GLY A 178 -10.31 12.48 5.24
C GLY A 178 -11.27 11.89 4.21
N THR A 179 -12.38 12.56 3.92
CA THR A 179 -13.45 12.09 3.01
C THR A 179 -13.21 12.56 1.58
N ASP A 180 -12.78 13.80 1.40
CA ASP A 180 -12.65 14.44 0.09
C ASP A 180 -11.71 15.66 0.17
N VAL A 181 -11.09 16.00 -0.96
CA VAL A 181 -10.13 17.10 -1.05
C VAL A 181 -10.80 18.48 -0.84
N PRO A 182 -11.96 18.81 -1.44
CA PRO A 182 -12.61 20.11 -1.21
C PRO A 182 -12.92 20.39 0.26
N GLY A 183 -13.40 19.40 1.01
CA GLY A 183 -13.69 19.49 2.43
C GLY A 183 -12.43 19.73 3.26
N ALA A 184 -11.30 19.11 2.90
CA ALA A 184 -10.01 19.38 3.52
C ALA A 184 -9.51 20.80 3.24
N LEU A 185 -9.63 21.30 2.00
CA LEU A 185 -9.31 22.70 1.66
C LEU A 185 -10.20 23.69 2.43
N ALA A 186 -11.49 23.41 2.55
CA ALA A 186 -12.41 24.24 3.32
C ALA A 186 -12.13 24.23 4.83
N ALA A 187 -11.54 23.15 5.36
CA ALA A 187 -11.06 23.10 6.75
C ALA A 187 -9.80 23.95 6.94
N LEU A 188 -8.87 23.93 5.97
CA LEU A 188 -7.68 24.80 5.98
C LEU A 188 -8.02 26.28 5.81
N ALA A 189 -9.10 26.60 5.09
CA ALA A 189 -9.54 27.96 4.87
C ALA A 189 -10.21 28.62 6.11
N ARG A 190 -10.60 27.82 7.11
CA ARG A 190 -11.26 28.34 8.30
C ARG A 190 -10.22 28.93 9.26
N PRO A 191 -10.40 30.17 9.74
CA PRO A 191 -9.55 30.69 10.79
C PRO A 191 -9.64 29.75 12.00
N ALA A 192 -8.49 29.38 12.56
CA ALA A 192 -8.44 28.57 13.76
C ALA A 192 -9.36 29.20 14.82
N PRO A 193 -10.27 28.44 15.45
CA PRO A 193 -11.09 28.99 16.51
C PRO A 193 -10.14 29.52 17.58
N VAL A 194 -10.11 30.84 17.74
CA VAL A 194 -9.34 31.50 18.79
C VAL A 194 -9.77 30.81 20.08
N PRO A 195 -8.84 30.19 20.84
CA PRO A 195 -9.21 29.56 22.09
C PRO A 195 -9.91 30.64 22.90
N ALA A 196 -11.21 30.46 23.13
CA ALA A 196 -11.96 31.36 23.98
C ALA A 196 -11.22 31.35 25.31
N VAL A 197 -10.53 32.45 25.60
CA VAL A 197 -9.92 32.67 26.91
C VAL A 197 -11.07 32.51 27.86
N ARG A 198 -11.16 31.34 28.52
CA ARG A 198 -12.06 31.13 29.62
C ARG A 198 -11.60 32.12 30.67
N ARG A 199 -12.18 33.32 30.64
CA ARG A 199 -12.17 34.24 31.77
C ARG A 199 -12.85 33.44 32.86
N LEU A 200 -12.03 32.76 33.67
CA LEU A 200 -12.49 32.21 34.94
C LEU A 200 -13.20 33.35 35.64
N PRO A 201 -14.51 33.25 35.92
CA PRO A 201 -15.14 34.22 36.78
C PRO A 201 -14.43 34.10 38.12
N LEU A 202 -13.71 35.15 38.51
CA LEU A 202 -13.24 35.35 39.87
C LEU A 202 -14.49 35.51 40.74
N LEU A 203 -15.02 34.40 41.22
CA LEU A 203 -15.96 34.34 42.32
C LEU A 203 -15.14 34.24 43.61
N PRO A 204 -15.23 35.23 44.52
CA PRO A 204 -14.63 35.12 45.84
C PRO A 204 -15.63 34.45 46.78
N LEU A 205 -15.33 33.24 47.25
CA LEU A 205 -15.99 32.58 48.40
C LEU A 205 -15.05 31.43 48.79
N ALA A 206 -14.23 31.54 49.84
CA ALA A 206 -14.60 31.64 51.25
C ALA A 206 -15.62 30.55 51.64
N LEU A 207 -15.22 29.71 52.61
CA LEU A 207 -15.97 28.64 53.29
C LEU A 207 -16.23 27.34 52.53
N ALA A 208 -15.36 26.36 52.76
CA ALA A 208 -15.75 25.04 53.28
C ALA A 208 -14.49 24.22 53.62
N ALA A 209 -13.81 24.61 54.69
CA ALA A 209 -13.10 23.64 55.51
C ALA A 209 -14.13 22.89 56.38
N VAL A 210 -13.79 21.67 56.77
CA VAL A 210 -14.51 20.74 57.68
C VAL A 210 -15.39 19.70 56.97
N SER A 211 -14.84 18.48 56.89
CA SER A 211 -15.47 17.15 57.11
C SER A 211 -14.47 16.07 56.67
N ILE A 212 -13.32 15.94 57.34
CA ILE A 212 -13.01 14.83 58.27
C ILE A 212 -13.84 13.56 58.02
N ALA A 213 -13.16 12.58 57.42
CA ALA A 213 -12.98 11.19 57.85
C ALA A 213 -14.15 10.40 58.45
N ALA A 214 -14.28 9.18 57.89
CA ALA A 214 -14.49 7.89 58.54
C ALA A 214 -15.73 7.13 58.07
N THR A 215 -15.56 5.80 58.03
CA THR A 215 -16.53 4.71 57.84
C THR A 215 -16.87 4.34 56.38
N PHE A 216 -16.78 3.10 55.90
CA PHE A 216 -16.75 1.77 56.52
C PHE A 216 -15.89 0.78 55.69
N VAL A 217 -15.13 -0.04 56.42
CA VAL A 217 -14.56 -1.33 56.01
C VAL A 217 -15.67 -2.40 56.04
N ALA A 218 -15.50 -3.46 55.24
CA ALA A 218 -16.10 -4.80 55.34
C ALA A 218 -17.26 -5.12 54.37
N GLY A 219 -17.00 -6.12 53.53
CA GLY A 219 -17.96 -6.78 52.64
C GLY A 219 -17.33 -8.01 52.02
N PHE A 220 -16.92 -8.94 52.88
CA PHE A 220 -16.32 -10.23 52.54
C PHE A 220 -17.40 -11.18 51.99
N ALA A 221 -17.08 -11.80 50.85
CA ALA A 221 -17.37 -13.19 50.47
C ALA A 221 -18.81 -13.73 50.25
N LEU A 222 -18.88 -14.52 49.16
CA LEU A 222 -19.67 -15.74 48.93
C LEU A 222 -21.16 -15.60 48.61
N LEU A 223 -21.54 -15.99 47.39
CA LEU A 223 -22.20 -17.26 47.05
C LEU A 223 -22.33 -17.33 45.50
N ARG A 224 -21.88 -18.41 44.82
CA ARG A 224 -22.66 -19.62 44.45
C ARG A 224 -23.99 -19.28 43.75
N ALA A 225 -24.42 -19.87 42.65
CA ALA A 225 -24.02 -21.05 41.89
C ALA A 225 -24.75 -21.04 40.52
N HIS A 226 -24.29 -21.89 39.60
CA HIS A 226 -24.99 -22.57 38.49
C HIS A 226 -26.01 -21.78 37.66
N THR A 227 -25.87 -21.74 36.33
CA THR A 227 -26.48 -22.79 35.50
C THR A 227 -25.59 -23.27 34.35
N ALA A 228 -25.31 -24.58 34.38
CA ALA A 228 -25.10 -25.37 33.18
C ALA A 228 -26.44 -25.50 32.45
N ALA A 229 -26.43 -25.37 31.12
CA ALA A 229 -27.53 -25.78 30.27
C ALA A 229 -26.96 -26.63 29.12
N ASP A 230 -27.52 -27.81 29.05
CA ASP A 230 -27.30 -28.92 28.14
C ASP A 230 -27.61 -28.59 26.65
N ARG A 231 -26.80 -29.19 25.77
CA ARG A 231 -27.12 -30.03 24.58
C ARG A 231 -28.26 -29.60 23.60
N PRO A 232 -28.13 -29.92 22.28
CA PRO A 232 -28.01 -31.30 21.84
C PRO A 232 -26.98 -31.60 20.74
N VAL A 233 -26.43 -32.81 20.90
CA VAL A 233 -25.84 -33.65 19.86
C VAL A 233 -26.98 -34.09 18.94
N VAL A 234 -26.88 -33.76 17.65
CA VAL A 234 -27.68 -34.41 16.61
C VAL A 234 -26.84 -35.54 16.06
N ALA A 235 -27.13 -36.75 16.52
CA ALA A 235 -26.87 -37.96 15.77
C ALA A 235 -28.18 -38.30 15.07
N ASP A 236 -28.16 -38.41 13.74
CA ASP A 236 -29.11 -39.27 13.07
C ASP A 236 -28.41 -40.00 11.93
N ALA A 237 -28.65 -41.31 11.92
CA ALA A 237 -28.00 -42.30 11.08
C ALA A 237 -29.09 -43.01 10.27
N THR A 238 -28.97 -42.97 8.94
CA THR A 238 -29.49 -43.97 8.00
C THR A 238 -28.73 -43.74 6.69
N SER A 239 -27.69 -44.51 6.38
CA SER A 239 -27.74 -45.88 5.86
C SER A 239 -28.54 -46.00 4.57
N ALA A 240 -27.86 -45.76 3.44
CA ALA A 240 -28.18 -46.38 2.16
C ALA A 240 -26.87 -47.00 1.65
N ALA A 241 -26.77 -48.32 1.79
CA ALA A 241 -25.68 -49.12 1.28
C ALA A 241 -25.74 -49.10 -0.26
N VAL A 242 -24.73 -48.49 -0.88
CA VAL A 242 -24.43 -48.64 -2.30
C VAL A 242 -23.28 -49.64 -2.42
N ALA A 243 -23.51 -50.66 -3.25
CA ALA A 243 -22.60 -51.78 -3.47
C ALA A 243 -21.20 -51.34 -3.92
N PRO A 244 -20.13 -52.07 -3.53
CA PRO A 244 -18.76 -51.74 -3.90
C PRO A 244 -18.55 -52.00 -5.40
N HIS A 245 -18.17 -50.95 -6.13
CA HIS A 245 -17.56 -51.08 -7.45
C HIS A 245 -16.11 -51.56 -7.30
N PRO A 246 -15.62 -52.42 -8.20
CA PRO A 246 -14.28 -52.99 -8.10
C PRO A 246 -13.20 -51.92 -8.24
N ASP A 247 -12.19 -52.04 -7.38
CA ASP A 247 -10.97 -51.26 -7.31
C ASP A 247 -10.39 -50.98 -8.70
N THR A 248 -10.58 -49.74 -9.15
CA THR A 248 -9.73 -49.15 -10.20
C THR A 248 -8.55 -48.54 -9.47
N ALA A 249 -7.37 -49.13 -9.64
CA ALA A 249 -6.12 -48.59 -9.09
C ALA A 249 -6.01 -47.08 -9.43
N PRO A 250 -5.70 -46.21 -8.45
CA PRO A 250 -5.58 -44.78 -8.70
C PRO A 250 -4.53 -44.55 -9.79
N ALA A 251 -4.94 -43.89 -10.88
CA ALA A 251 -4.04 -43.47 -11.92
C ALA A 251 -2.91 -42.63 -11.28
N PRO A 252 -1.64 -42.82 -11.68
CA PRO A 252 -0.53 -42.07 -11.11
C PRO A 252 -0.78 -40.57 -11.28
N GLU A 253 -0.73 -39.82 -10.18
CA GLU A 253 -0.88 -38.38 -10.22
C GLU A 253 0.19 -37.79 -11.16
N PRO A 254 -0.18 -36.90 -12.10
CA PRO A 254 0.78 -36.29 -12.99
C PRO A 254 1.81 -35.50 -12.16
N VAL A 255 3.08 -35.90 -12.25
CA VAL A 255 4.18 -35.24 -11.54
C VAL A 255 4.69 -34.08 -12.39
N SER A 256 4.50 -32.85 -11.92
CA SER A 256 5.03 -31.66 -12.59
C SER A 256 6.57 -31.62 -12.50
N PRO A 257 7.27 -31.21 -13.56
CA PRO A 257 8.72 -31.03 -13.54
C PRO A 257 9.16 -29.83 -12.67
N VAL A 258 8.24 -28.91 -12.34
CA VAL A 258 8.48 -27.72 -11.50
C VAL A 258 7.57 -27.77 -10.27
N VAL A 259 8.12 -27.46 -9.11
CA VAL A 259 7.33 -27.12 -7.91
C VAL A 259 7.17 -25.61 -7.84
N VAL A 260 5.91 -25.17 -7.76
CA VAL A 260 5.54 -23.75 -7.65
C VAL A 260 4.81 -23.53 -6.33
N GLU A 261 5.22 -22.49 -5.61
CA GLU A 261 4.64 -22.09 -4.33
C GLU A 261 4.23 -20.62 -4.35
N GLU A 262 3.07 -20.30 -3.80
CA GLU A 262 2.71 -18.93 -3.45
C GLU A 262 3.45 -18.51 -2.18
N LEU A 263 4.02 -17.32 -2.21
CA LEU A 263 4.62 -16.66 -1.07
C LEU A 263 3.63 -15.65 -0.50
N ALA A 264 3.30 -15.79 0.77
CA ALA A 264 2.37 -14.91 1.47
C ALA A 264 2.98 -14.25 2.72
N ALA A 265 2.46 -13.09 3.10
CA ALA A 265 2.85 -12.42 4.33
C ALA A 265 2.25 -13.18 5.52
N PRO A 266 3.04 -13.53 6.55
CA PRO A 266 2.49 -14.08 7.78
C PRO A 266 1.59 -13.05 8.48
N ALA A 267 0.71 -13.51 9.38
CA ALA A 267 -0.18 -12.63 10.13
C ALA A 267 0.61 -11.55 10.88
N GLY A 268 0.21 -10.29 10.74
CA GLY A 268 0.90 -9.14 11.34
C GLY A 268 2.16 -8.68 10.60
N SER A 269 2.49 -9.28 9.45
CA SER A 269 3.56 -8.85 8.55
C SER A 269 3.00 -8.19 7.28
N SER A 270 3.89 -7.75 6.40
CA SER A 270 3.55 -7.21 5.08
C SER A 270 4.42 -7.83 4.01
N CYS A 271 3.91 -7.86 2.77
CA CYS A 271 4.66 -8.42 1.65
C CYS A 271 5.98 -7.72 1.38
N ARG A 272 6.09 -6.45 1.74
CA ARG A 272 7.35 -5.71 1.69
C ARG A 272 8.38 -6.28 2.66
N ARG A 273 7.99 -6.48 3.93
CA ARG A 273 8.89 -7.04 4.95
C ARG A 273 9.39 -8.42 4.55
N VAL A 274 8.51 -9.24 3.97
CA VAL A 274 8.86 -10.55 3.41
C VAL A 274 9.81 -10.43 2.21
N ALA A 275 9.51 -9.56 1.24
CA ALA A 275 10.31 -9.40 0.03
C ALA A 275 11.74 -8.92 0.30
N PHE A 276 11.95 -8.16 1.38
CA PHE A 276 13.27 -7.67 1.81
C PHE A 276 13.87 -8.49 2.96
N GLY A 277 13.35 -9.68 3.23
CA GLY A 277 13.93 -10.64 4.18
C GLY A 277 13.81 -10.27 5.66
N ALA A 278 12.97 -9.28 6.01
CA ALA A 278 12.73 -8.91 7.40
C ALA A 278 11.86 -9.95 8.13
N ASP A 279 10.95 -10.60 7.42
CA ASP A 279 10.14 -11.71 7.93
C ASP A 279 10.16 -12.88 6.92
N PRO A 280 10.07 -14.14 7.36
CA PRO A 280 9.98 -15.28 6.44
C PRO A 280 8.60 -15.36 5.76
N PRO A 281 8.51 -15.75 4.46
CA PRO A 281 7.23 -15.96 3.79
C PRO A 281 6.51 -17.20 4.32
N ALA A 282 5.18 -17.12 4.45
CA ALA A 282 4.32 -18.30 4.48
C ALA A 282 4.24 -18.88 3.06
N ARG A 283 4.38 -20.20 2.92
CA ARG A 283 4.40 -20.88 1.61
C ARG A 283 3.18 -21.74 1.42
N ARG A 284 2.56 -21.67 0.23
CA ARG A 284 1.41 -22.51 -0.14
C ARG A 284 1.68 -23.15 -1.51
N PRO A 285 1.66 -24.48 -1.64
CA PRO A 285 1.88 -25.12 -2.94
C PRO A 285 0.76 -24.76 -3.93
N VAL A 286 1.13 -24.50 -5.18
CA VAL A 286 0.17 -24.30 -6.28
C VAL A 286 -0.14 -25.66 -6.90
N PRO A 287 -1.39 -26.16 -6.80
CA PRO A 287 -1.74 -27.46 -7.33
C PRO A 287 -1.79 -27.46 -8.86
N LEU A 288 -1.57 -28.62 -9.47
CA LEU A 288 -1.80 -28.83 -10.90
C LEU A 288 -3.29 -28.80 -11.21
N GLU A 289 -3.65 -28.14 -12.31
CA GLU A 289 -5.00 -28.19 -12.90
C GLU A 289 -5.05 -29.23 -14.03
N SER A 290 -3.98 -29.32 -14.83
CA SER A 290 -3.75 -30.34 -15.85
C SER A 290 -2.23 -30.60 -16.00
N PRO A 291 -1.79 -31.62 -16.76
CA PRO A 291 -0.36 -31.93 -16.91
C PRO A 291 0.50 -30.72 -17.33
N ASP A 292 -0.06 -29.82 -18.15
CA ASP A 292 0.64 -28.64 -18.69
C ASP A 292 0.19 -27.32 -18.06
N ARG A 293 -0.57 -27.36 -16.95
CA ARG A 293 -1.18 -26.15 -16.37
C ARG A 293 -1.30 -26.23 -14.85
N LEU A 294 -0.79 -25.22 -14.15
CA LEU A 294 -1.04 -25.05 -12.72
C LEU A 294 -2.32 -24.26 -12.49
N ARG A 295 -2.99 -24.56 -11.37
CA ARG A 295 -4.18 -23.85 -10.94
C ARG A 295 -3.87 -22.36 -10.78
N PRO A 296 -4.71 -21.45 -11.30
CA PRO A 296 -4.48 -20.02 -11.16
C PRO A 296 -4.38 -19.57 -9.70
N SER A 297 -3.36 -18.78 -9.40
CA SER A 297 -3.19 -18.15 -8.09
C SER A 297 -4.16 -16.98 -7.95
N ARG A 298 -4.83 -16.88 -6.80
CA ARG A 298 -5.74 -15.76 -6.52
C ARG A 298 -4.94 -14.54 -6.08
N LEU A 299 -5.22 -13.40 -6.69
CA LEU A 299 -4.67 -12.11 -6.25
C LEU A 299 -5.34 -11.68 -4.95
N ALA A 300 -4.85 -12.22 -3.85
CA ALA A 300 -5.27 -11.86 -2.51
C ALA A 300 -4.27 -10.85 -1.89
N PRO A 301 -4.68 -9.96 -0.97
CA PRO A 301 -3.80 -8.94 -0.41
C PRO A 301 -2.51 -9.51 0.19
N GLU A 302 -2.59 -10.72 0.75
CA GLU A 302 -1.48 -11.43 1.36
C GLU A 302 -0.53 -12.08 0.36
N LEU A 303 -0.86 -12.19 -0.93
CA LEU A 303 0.02 -12.76 -1.95
C LEU A 303 1.17 -11.80 -2.24
N CYS A 304 2.38 -12.20 -1.85
CA CYS A 304 3.60 -11.42 -1.99
C CYS A 304 4.40 -11.78 -3.22
N GLY A 305 4.34 -13.03 -3.67
CA GLY A 305 5.20 -13.52 -4.73
C GLY A 305 4.96 -14.98 -5.05
N LEU A 306 5.82 -15.50 -5.90
CA LEU A 306 5.85 -16.90 -6.30
C LEU A 306 7.27 -17.43 -6.16
N ALA A 307 7.43 -18.65 -5.68
CA ALA A 307 8.70 -19.35 -5.63
C ALA A 307 8.67 -20.56 -6.57
N PHE A 308 9.80 -20.79 -7.24
CA PHE A 308 9.96 -21.87 -8.19
C PHE A 308 11.17 -22.70 -7.83
N ARG A 309 11.03 -24.02 -7.95
CA ARG A 309 12.17 -24.94 -7.90
C ARG A 309 11.94 -26.14 -8.83
N PRO A 310 13.01 -26.74 -9.37
CA PRO A 310 12.90 -28.02 -10.07
C PRO A 310 12.34 -29.10 -9.13
N ALA A 311 11.52 -29.99 -9.66
CA ALA A 311 11.06 -31.18 -8.92
C ALA A 311 12.19 -32.20 -8.74
N ALA A 312 13.12 -32.26 -9.71
CA ALA A 312 14.30 -33.12 -9.67
C ALA A 312 15.59 -32.29 -9.64
N PRO A 313 16.64 -32.73 -8.92
CA PRO A 313 17.92 -32.03 -8.87
C PRO A 313 18.59 -31.93 -10.26
N GLY A 314 19.42 -30.90 -10.47
CA GLY A 314 20.19 -30.69 -11.71
C GLY A 314 19.47 -29.88 -12.80
N GLY A 315 18.25 -29.41 -12.54
CA GLY A 315 17.57 -28.42 -13.39
C GLY A 315 17.72 -26.99 -12.87
N ARG A 316 17.54 -26.01 -13.75
CA ARG A 316 17.26 -24.61 -13.40
C ARG A 316 15.86 -24.26 -13.89
N VAL A 317 15.19 -23.35 -13.20
CA VAL A 317 13.88 -22.88 -13.65
C VAL A 317 14.07 -21.62 -14.48
N ALA A 318 13.45 -21.56 -15.65
CA ALA A 318 13.30 -20.36 -16.44
C ALA A 318 11.85 -19.89 -16.36
N VAL A 319 11.67 -18.61 -16.06
CA VAL A 319 10.37 -17.96 -15.91
C VAL A 319 10.17 -16.98 -17.07
N GLY A 320 8.95 -16.93 -17.61
CA GLY A 320 8.58 -16.03 -18.69
C GLY A 320 8.78 -14.53 -18.34
N PRO A 321 9.03 -13.68 -19.36
CA PRO A 321 9.31 -12.27 -19.16
C PRO A 321 8.16 -11.50 -18.50
N GLU A 322 6.92 -11.99 -18.60
CA GLU A 322 5.73 -11.36 -18.02
C GLU A 322 5.82 -11.33 -16.49
N LEU A 323 6.24 -12.43 -15.87
CA LEU A 323 6.41 -12.49 -14.42
C LEU A 323 7.67 -11.73 -13.99
N ALA A 324 8.77 -11.88 -14.72
CA ALA A 324 10.01 -11.14 -14.44
C ALA A 324 9.79 -9.62 -14.47
N ALA A 325 9.00 -9.10 -15.41
CA ALA A 325 8.65 -7.68 -15.49
C ALA A 325 7.72 -7.22 -14.35
N ALA A 326 6.86 -8.11 -13.85
CA ALA A 326 5.92 -7.81 -12.76
C ALA A 326 6.54 -7.97 -11.36
N ALA A 327 7.72 -8.58 -11.25
CA ALA A 327 8.39 -8.88 -9.99
C ALA A 327 9.62 -8.01 -9.72
N LEU A 328 10.07 -8.00 -8.47
CA LEU A 328 11.42 -7.60 -8.09
C LEU A 328 12.44 -8.58 -8.68
N PRO A 329 13.74 -8.21 -8.76
CA PRO A 329 14.79 -9.14 -9.17
C PRO A 329 14.70 -10.45 -8.36
N PRO A 330 14.89 -11.62 -9.01
CA PRO A 330 14.71 -12.89 -8.36
C PRO A 330 15.66 -13.05 -7.18
N THR A 331 15.14 -13.58 -6.07
CA THR A 331 15.91 -13.80 -4.85
C THR A 331 15.98 -15.28 -4.54
N ARG A 332 17.17 -15.81 -4.30
CA ARG A 332 17.34 -17.23 -3.94
C ARG A 332 16.99 -17.44 -2.47
N LEU A 333 16.07 -18.35 -2.19
CA LEU A 333 15.68 -18.77 -0.85
C LEU A 333 16.65 -19.84 -0.31
N THR A 334 16.60 -20.09 0.99
CA THR A 334 17.50 -21.01 1.71
C THR A 334 17.38 -22.47 1.24
N ASP A 335 16.23 -22.86 0.71
CA ASP A 335 15.96 -24.18 0.14
C ASP A 335 16.31 -24.27 -1.37
N GLY A 336 16.97 -23.24 -1.91
CA GLY A 336 17.38 -23.19 -3.31
C GLY A 336 16.29 -22.77 -4.29
N ALA A 337 15.06 -22.52 -3.81
CA ALA A 337 13.99 -21.98 -4.63
C ALA A 337 14.30 -20.55 -5.08
N GLU A 338 13.84 -20.18 -6.27
CA GLU A 338 13.96 -18.83 -6.81
C GLU A 338 12.64 -18.07 -6.61
N ALA A 339 12.67 -17.01 -5.80
CA ALA A 339 11.51 -16.22 -5.43
C ALA A 339 11.37 -14.97 -6.29
N TYR A 340 10.17 -14.76 -6.83
CA TYR A 340 9.75 -13.59 -7.59
C TYR A 340 8.67 -12.85 -6.78
N PHE A 341 9.10 -11.84 -6.01
CA PHE A 341 8.19 -11.00 -5.25
C PHE A 341 7.51 -9.97 -6.15
N LEU A 342 6.19 -9.94 -6.16
CA LEU A 342 5.40 -9.07 -7.02
C LEU A 342 5.57 -7.60 -6.60
N ARG A 343 5.79 -6.72 -7.58
CA ARG A 343 5.69 -5.28 -7.38
C ARG A 343 4.24 -4.91 -7.08
N GLU A 344 4.01 -3.79 -6.41
CA GLU A 344 2.67 -3.30 -6.11
C GLU A 344 1.81 -3.15 -7.39
N ASN A 345 2.40 -2.58 -8.45
CA ASN A 345 1.76 -2.47 -9.77
C ASN A 345 1.77 -3.78 -10.58
N GLY A 346 2.48 -4.81 -10.11
CA GLY A 346 2.58 -6.13 -10.72
C GLY A 346 1.44 -7.08 -10.30
N ARG A 347 0.63 -6.72 -9.29
CA ARG A 347 -0.50 -7.50 -8.77
C ARG A 347 -1.73 -7.42 -9.67
N ARG A 348 -1.57 -7.87 -10.91
CA ARG A 348 -2.62 -7.91 -11.95
C ARG A 348 -2.76 -9.31 -12.52
N ASN A 349 -3.73 -9.50 -13.40
CA ASN A 349 -3.87 -10.76 -14.12
C ASN A 349 -2.63 -10.97 -14.99
N LEU A 350 -1.81 -11.94 -14.60
CA LEU A 350 -0.59 -12.31 -15.30
C LEU A 350 -0.76 -13.71 -15.87
N VAL A 351 -0.37 -13.90 -17.12
CA VAL A 351 -0.20 -15.22 -17.71
C VAL A 351 1.29 -15.33 -18.01
N TYR A 352 1.94 -16.38 -17.53
CA TYR A 352 3.36 -16.60 -17.76
C TYR A 352 3.65 -18.09 -17.95
N ALA A 353 4.76 -18.35 -18.65
CA ALA A 353 5.30 -19.69 -18.81
C ALA A 353 6.40 -19.98 -17.77
N VAL A 354 6.53 -21.24 -17.38
CA VAL A 354 7.67 -21.72 -16.59
C VAL A 354 8.20 -23.01 -17.18
N GLN A 355 9.53 -23.13 -17.25
CA GLN A 355 10.26 -24.23 -17.88
C GLN A 355 11.40 -24.71 -17.00
N VAL A 356 11.72 -26.00 -17.03
CA VAL A 356 12.96 -26.53 -16.45
C VAL A 356 14.01 -26.66 -17.54
N VAL A 357 15.06 -25.85 -17.45
CA VAL A 357 16.25 -25.98 -18.29
C VAL A 357 17.22 -26.93 -17.59
N ARG A 358 17.52 -28.06 -18.21
CA ARG A 358 18.57 -28.96 -17.73
C ARG A 358 19.91 -28.40 -18.17
N ASP A 359 20.85 -28.26 -17.24
CA ASP A 359 22.23 -27.97 -17.58
C ASP A 359 22.76 -29.17 -18.37
N GLN A 360 22.91 -29.01 -19.69
CA GLN A 360 23.64 -30.02 -20.46
C GLN A 360 25.09 -29.97 -20.01
N VAL A 361 25.48 -30.92 -19.15
CA VAL A 361 26.89 -31.24 -18.90
C VAL A 361 27.40 -31.94 -20.17
N GLY A 362 27.64 -31.15 -21.21
CA GLY A 362 28.35 -31.60 -22.39
C GLY A 362 29.85 -31.67 -22.08
N PRO A 363 30.56 -32.75 -22.44
CA PRO A 363 32.01 -32.73 -22.44
C PRO A 363 32.48 -31.68 -23.46
N SER A 364 33.45 -30.86 -23.05
CA SER A 364 34.04 -29.77 -23.80
C SER A 364 34.17 -30.03 -25.30
N GLY A 365 33.56 -29.20 -26.14
CA GLY A 365 33.91 -29.14 -27.56
C GLY A 365 32.84 -28.56 -28.49
N SER A 366 33.20 -27.44 -29.13
CA SER A 366 32.62 -26.88 -30.35
C SER A 366 31.49 -25.83 -30.20
N THR A 367 31.91 -24.59 -30.39
CA THR A 367 31.12 -23.39 -30.63
C THR A 367 30.44 -23.46 -32.01
N ILE A 368 29.11 -23.37 -32.08
CA ILE A 368 28.38 -22.91 -33.27
C ILE A 368 27.28 -21.93 -32.83
N PRO A 369 27.17 -20.73 -33.45
CA PRO A 369 26.19 -19.72 -33.03
C PRO A 369 24.84 -19.87 -33.75
N GLY A 370 23.77 -19.67 -32.97
CA GLY A 370 22.60 -18.89 -33.38
C GLY A 370 21.47 -19.63 -34.11
N HIS A 371 20.42 -20.00 -33.36
CA HIS A 371 19.05 -19.95 -33.88
C HIS A 371 18.11 -19.49 -32.77
N VAL A 372 17.62 -18.25 -32.91
CA VAL A 372 16.51 -17.70 -32.12
C VAL A 372 15.22 -18.26 -32.72
N VAL A 373 14.44 -18.97 -31.91
CA VAL A 373 13.09 -19.39 -32.27
C VAL A 373 12.12 -18.36 -31.69
N ASP A 374 11.47 -17.62 -32.57
CA ASP A 374 10.34 -16.75 -32.24
C ASP A 374 9.15 -17.61 -31.79
N ASN A 375 8.70 -17.39 -30.55
CA ASN A 375 7.53 -18.06 -30.00
C ASN A 375 6.35 -17.08 -29.97
N GLN A 376 5.64 -16.94 -31.10
CA GLN A 376 4.38 -16.21 -31.17
C GLN A 376 3.21 -17.16 -30.98
N GLY A 377 2.49 -17.04 -29.86
CA GLY A 377 1.25 -17.79 -29.65
C GLY A 377 0.71 -17.76 -28.24
N ALA A 378 0.34 -16.58 -27.72
CA ALA A 378 -0.51 -16.49 -26.52
C ALA A 378 -1.75 -15.63 -26.81
N THR A 379 -2.88 -16.30 -27.00
CA THR A 379 -4.20 -15.69 -27.10
C THR A 379 -4.67 -15.19 -25.72
N SER A 380 -4.75 -13.87 -25.57
CA SER A 380 -5.22 -13.20 -24.36
C SER A 380 -6.74 -13.34 -24.21
N VAL A 381 -7.20 -14.20 -23.30
CA VAL A 381 -8.60 -14.28 -22.90
C VAL A 381 -8.79 -13.44 -21.63
N ARG A 382 -9.47 -12.29 -21.75
CA ARG A 382 -9.84 -11.44 -20.61
C ARG A 382 -10.93 -12.11 -19.78
N ASN A 383 -10.59 -12.54 -18.57
CA ASN A 383 -11.57 -12.96 -17.56
C ASN A 383 -11.72 -11.86 -16.48
N PRO A 384 -12.95 -11.50 -16.06
CA PRO A 384 -13.23 -10.39 -15.15
C PRO A 384 -12.96 -10.68 -13.65
N GLY A 385 -12.01 -11.57 -13.34
CA GLY A 385 -11.59 -11.85 -11.96
C GLY A 385 -10.07 -11.84 -11.82
N GLY A 386 -9.55 -11.17 -10.78
CA GLY A 386 -8.13 -11.08 -10.46
C GLY A 386 -7.44 -12.46 -10.30
N ARG A 387 -6.77 -13.01 -11.33
CA ARG A 387 -6.08 -14.31 -11.32
C ARG A 387 -4.76 -14.26 -12.07
N ILE A 388 -3.74 -14.90 -11.49
CA ILE A 388 -2.48 -15.22 -12.16
C ILE A 388 -2.60 -16.64 -12.74
N THR A 389 -2.37 -16.82 -14.04
CA THR A 389 -2.45 -18.10 -14.74
C THR A 389 -1.05 -18.59 -15.07
N HIS A 390 -0.84 -19.88 -14.85
CA HIS A 390 0.45 -20.53 -15.05
C HIS A 390 0.35 -21.47 -16.26
N ALA A 391 1.30 -21.39 -17.19
CA ALA A 391 1.48 -22.38 -18.24
C ALA A 391 2.79 -23.14 -18.00
N LEU A 392 2.72 -24.47 -17.97
CA LEU A 392 3.91 -25.33 -18.02
C LEU A 392 4.22 -25.55 -19.49
N VAL A 393 5.46 -25.32 -19.87
CA VAL A 393 5.94 -25.69 -21.21
C VAL A 393 6.94 -26.85 -21.00
N PRO A 394 6.73 -28.00 -21.67
CA PRO A 394 7.55 -29.19 -21.49
C PRO A 394 9.02 -28.99 -21.89
#